data_AF-A0A3D0RW28-F1
#
_entry.id   AF-A0A3D0RW28-F1
#
_cell.length_a   1.000
_cell.length_b   1.000
_cell.length_c   1.000
_cell.angle_alpha   90.00
_cell.angle_beta   90.00
_cell.angle_gamma   90.00
#
_symmetry.space_group_name_H-M   'P 1'
#
loop_
_entity.id
_entity.type
_entity.pdbx_description
1 polymer ?
#
loop_
_entity_poly.entity_id
_entity_poly.type
_entity_poly.pdbx_seq_one_letter_code
_entity_poly.pdbx_strand_id
1 'polypeptide(L)'
;GILPRLDAPDEFGRRYVLTVDLPDDFALNQELAHFALAALDVLDPEAPTYAMDVVSVIEAVLEPPRQVLWAQQHEARGEAIAQLKADGVEYDERMVLIEEVTWPRPLAELLLATYELYRESHPWLDPDALEPKAVVREMWEQGMGFTDLVARYQLARSEGLVLRYLTDAYRTLRQTVPERHRPPEVEELVEWLGETVRQTDSSLLDEWEALADPAHVPADVSAHAPPPPPRPISAQERPFRVMVRNALWRRVELVARDDVDALAALEVANAELVAPPLEVAMSWAEWDAGLEGYYADHDEVRLDADARGPALLSIEATGREWSVRQTLHDPAGDHDWVIEARVFLDASDTAGEAVVLATALRRLDG
;
A
#
# COMPACT_ATOMS: atom_id res chain seq x y z
N GLY A 1 4.70 -10.19 32.24
CA GLY A 1 3.53 -10.71 31.52
C GLY A 1 2.44 -9.67 31.55
N ILE A 2 1.62 -9.59 30.51
CA ILE A 2 0.70 -8.46 30.24
C ILE A 2 -0.53 -8.45 31.16
N LEU A 3 -0.86 -9.62 31.73
CA LEU A 3 -1.71 -9.74 32.90
C LEU A 3 -0.89 -10.22 34.11
N PRO A 4 -0.16 -9.34 34.83
CA PRO A 4 0.37 -9.70 36.13
C PRO A 4 -0.78 -10.09 37.06
N ARG A 5 -0.54 -11.18 37.78
CA ARG A 5 -1.40 -11.55 38.90
C ARG A 5 -1.05 -10.69 40.10
N LEU A 6 -2.01 -9.94 40.62
CA LEU A 6 -1.88 -9.21 41.86
C LEU A 6 -1.83 -10.16 43.06
N ASP A 7 -0.99 -9.84 44.04
CA ASP A 7 -0.86 -10.60 45.29
C ASP A 7 -2.17 -10.62 46.11
N ALA A 8 -2.92 -9.51 46.04
CA ALA A 8 -4.27 -9.38 46.57
C ALA A 8 -5.22 -8.82 45.49
N PRO A 9 -6.52 -9.15 45.52
CA PRO A 9 -7.50 -8.55 44.61
C PRO A 9 -7.49 -7.02 44.74
N ASP A 10 -7.67 -6.31 43.62
CA ASP A 10 -7.83 -4.85 43.61
C ASP A 10 -9.20 -4.42 44.20
N GLU A 11 -9.47 -3.11 44.19
CA GLU A 11 -10.73 -2.54 44.72
C GLU A 11 -12.00 -3.05 43.99
N PHE A 12 -11.84 -3.61 42.79
CA PHE A 12 -12.91 -4.22 41.99
C PHE A 12 -12.93 -5.75 42.12
N GLY A 13 -12.10 -6.33 42.99
CA GLY A 13 -11.98 -7.78 43.20
C GLY A 13 -11.20 -8.53 42.11
N ARG A 14 -10.52 -7.81 41.20
CA ARG A 14 -9.75 -8.39 40.10
C ARG A 14 -8.37 -8.81 40.61
N ARG A 15 -7.90 -9.99 40.19
CA ARG A 15 -6.54 -10.49 40.50
C ARG A 15 -5.57 -10.39 39.34
N TYR A 16 -6.05 -9.99 38.17
CA TYR A 16 -5.23 -9.80 36.99
C TYR A 16 -5.54 -8.41 36.44
N VAL A 17 -4.51 -7.64 36.14
CA VAL A 17 -4.62 -6.28 35.61
C VAL A 17 -3.74 -6.15 34.38
N LEU A 18 -4.07 -5.28 33.43
CA LEU A 18 -3.24 -5.04 32.25
C LEU A 18 -2.06 -4.12 32.60
N THR A 19 -0.84 -4.42 32.11
CA THR A 19 0.35 -3.56 32.33
C THR A 19 0.54 -2.46 31.30
N VAL A 20 -0.27 -2.46 30.25
CA VAL A 20 -0.22 -1.53 29.12
C VAL A 20 -1.63 -1.09 28.78
N ASP A 21 -1.79 0.18 28.38
CA ASP A 21 -3.02 0.65 27.74
C ASP A 21 -3.12 -0.04 26.37
N LEU A 22 -3.96 -1.07 26.32
CA LEU A 22 -4.34 -1.75 25.08
C LEU A 22 -5.63 -1.11 24.56
N PRO A 23 -5.81 -1.00 23.23
CA PRO A 23 -7.11 -0.66 22.64
C PRO A 23 -8.22 -1.58 23.17
N ASP A 24 -9.44 -1.04 23.29
CA ASP A 24 -10.60 -1.74 23.87
C ASP A 24 -10.95 -3.05 23.10
N ASP A 25 -10.53 -3.17 21.84
CA ASP A 25 -10.77 -4.30 20.94
C ASP A 25 -9.52 -5.16 20.64
N PHE A 26 -8.45 -5.02 21.43
CA PHE A 26 -7.21 -5.76 21.23
C PHE A 26 -7.37 -7.29 21.40
N ALA A 27 -6.99 -8.05 20.37
CA ALA A 27 -7.11 -9.49 20.32
C ALA A 27 -6.00 -10.20 21.14
N LEU A 28 -6.26 -10.42 22.44
CA LEU A 28 -5.37 -11.13 23.37
C LEU A 28 -5.01 -12.57 22.94
N ASN A 29 -5.74 -13.15 21.98
CA ASN A 29 -5.56 -14.53 21.50
C ASN A 29 -4.58 -14.65 20.32
N GLN A 30 -4.00 -13.56 19.82
CA GLN A 30 -2.95 -13.60 18.81
C GLN A 30 -1.58 -13.39 19.47
N GLU A 31 -0.75 -14.42 19.45
CA GLU A 31 0.55 -14.44 20.15
C GLU A 31 1.50 -13.32 19.67
N LEU A 32 1.49 -13.03 18.37
CA LEU A 32 2.34 -12.01 17.76
C LEU A 32 1.80 -10.59 17.86
N ALA A 33 0.51 -10.39 18.17
CA ALA A 33 -0.07 -9.05 18.31
C ALA A 33 0.61 -8.26 19.46
N HIS A 34 0.99 -8.95 20.53
CA HIS A 34 1.74 -8.34 21.64
C HIS A 34 3.18 -8.01 21.26
N PHE A 35 3.80 -8.86 20.45
CA PHE A 35 5.13 -8.56 19.91
C PHE A 35 5.09 -7.31 19.02
N ALA A 36 4.06 -7.17 18.17
CA ALA A 36 3.91 -5.98 17.33
C ALA A 36 3.91 -4.69 18.16
N LEU A 37 3.17 -4.64 19.26
CA LEU A 37 3.18 -3.48 20.18
C LEU A 37 4.58 -3.18 20.74
N ALA A 38 5.29 -4.22 21.19
CA ALA A 38 6.65 -4.05 21.70
C ALA A 38 7.63 -3.59 20.60
N ALA A 39 7.46 -4.09 19.36
CA ALA A 39 8.27 -3.70 18.22
C ALA A 39 8.01 -2.24 17.80
N LEU A 40 6.76 -1.77 17.88
CA LEU A 40 6.42 -0.36 17.63
C LEU A 40 7.13 0.59 18.58
N ASP A 41 7.32 0.21 19.85
CA ASP A 41 8.04 1.01 20.86
C ASP A 41 9.56 1.11 20.58
N VAL A 42 10.11 0.29 19.67
CA VAL A 42 11.54 0.31 19.28
C VAL A 42 11.80 1.22 18.07
N LEU A 43 10.76 1.56 17.30
CA LEU A 43 10.88 2.41 16.11
C LEU A 43 11.27 3.85 16.49
N ASP A 44 12.01 4.52 15.59
CA ASP A 44 12.31 5.94 15.72
C ASP A 44 11.14 6.78 15.14
N PRO A 45 10.37 7.50 15.98
CA PRO A 45 9.23 8.29 15.52
C PRO A 45 9.61 9.50 14.67
N GLU A 46 10.89 9.92 14.68
CA GLU A 46 11.38 11.03 13.86
C GLU A 46 11.93 10.57 12.50
N ALA A 47 11.99 9.25 12.26
CA ALA A 47 12.44 8.72 10.98
C ALA A 47 11.46 9.09 9.86
N PRO A 48 11.94 9.54 8.68
CA PRO A 48 11.06 9.82 7.54
C PRO A 48 10.25 8.61 7.07
N THR A 49 10.73 7.39 7.37
CA THR A 49 10.08 6.12 7.02
C THR A 49 9.11 5.63 8.09
N TYR A 50 8.92 6.36 9.19
CA TYR A 50 8.23 5.87 10.38
C TYR A 50 6.83 5.29 10.08
N ALA A 51 6.04 5.95 9.22
CA ALA A 51 4.74 5.43 8.82
C ALA A 51 4.83 4.05 8.13
N MET A 52 5.79 3.87 7.22
CA MET A 52 6.00 2.58 6.54
C MET A 52 6.64 1.54 7.45
N ASP A 53 7.39 1.97 8.45
CA ASP A 53 7.98 1.09 9.46
C ASP A 53 6.90 0.53 10.40
N VAL A 54 5.90 1.34 10.77
CA VAL A 54 4.68 0.87 11.47
C VAL A 54 3.96 -0.20 10.64
N VAL A 55 3.74 0.05 9.33
CA VAL A 55 3.11 -0.94 8.43
C VAL A 55 3.96 -2.21 8.37
N SER A 56 5.28 -2.10 8.28
CA SER A 56 6.19 -3.24 8.20
C SER A 56 6.16 -4.12 9.46
N VAL A 57 6.01 -3.51 10.65
CA VAL A 57 5.80 -4.25 11.90
C VAL A 57 4.51 -5.06 11.85
N ILE A 58 3.41 -4.44 11.39
CA ILE A 58 2.11 -5.11 11.29
C ILE A 58 2.17 -6.23 10.25
N GLU A 59 2.71 -5.97 9.06
CA GLU A 59 2.84 -6.99 8.03
C GLU A 59 3.70 -8.16 8.53
N ALA A 60 4.75 -7.94 9.31
CA ALA A 60 5.61 -9.01 9.81
C ALA A 60 4.89 -10.04 10.71
N VAL A 61 3.83 -9.62 11.42
CA VAL A 61 3.07 -10.49 12.34
C VAL A 61 1.84 -11.16 11.70
N LEU A 62 1.51 -10.81 10.46
CA LEU A 62 0.40 -11.42 9.71
C LEU A 62 0.79 -12.75 9.07
N GLU A 63 -0.21 -13.59 8.80
CA GLU A 63 -0.02 -14.79 7.99
C GLU A 63 0.45 -14.41 6.57
N PRO A 64 1.54 -15.02 6.04
CA PRO A 64 2.07 -14.69 4.72
C PRO A 64 1.11 -15.07 3.57
N PRO A 65 0.81 -14.13 2.65
CA PRO A 65 0.08 -14.42 1.44
C PRO A 65 1.04 -15.06 0.42
N ARG A 66 1.40 -16.33 0.63
CA ARG A 66 2.51 -17.03 -0.08
C ARG A 66 2.50 -16.84 -1.60
N GLN A 67 1.33 -16.81 -2.24
CA GLN A 67 1.23 -16.61 -3.69
C GLN A 67 1.72 -15.23 -4.15
N VAL A 68 1.45 -14.17 -3.37
CA VAL A 68 1.98 -12.83 -3.60
C VAL A 68 3.49 -12.83 -3.40
N LEU A 69 3.95 -13.37 -2.28
CA LEU A 69 5.38 -13.37 -1.93
C LEU A 69 6.24 -14.16 -2.94
N TRP A 70 5.74 -15.29 -3.45
CA TRP A 70 6.42 -16.04 -4.51
C TRP A 70 6.43 -15.28 -5.83
N ALA A 71 5.38 -14.53 -6.17
CA ALA A 71 5.34 -13.70 -7.37
C ALA A 71 6.34 -12.53 -7.26
N GLN A 72 6.38 -11.83 -6.12
CA GLN A 72 7.39 -10.82 -5.80
C GLN A 72 8.81 -11.36 -5.93
N GLN A 73 9.09 -12.53 -5.31
CA GLN A 73 10.40 -13.16 -5.41
C GLN A 73 10.74 -13.53 -6.86
N HIS A 74 9.76 -13.98 -7.66
CA HIS A 74 9.99 -14.32 -9.06
C HIS A 74 10.40 -13.10 -9.88
N GLU A 75 9.69 -11.97 -9.70
CA GLU A 75 10.02 -10.71 -10.35
C GLU A 75 11.40 -10.20 -9.92
N ALA A 76 11.66 -10.12 -8.61
CA ALA A 76 12.95 -9.67 -8.07
C ALA A 76 14.13 -10.53 -8.56
N ARG A 77 13.92 -11.85 -8.70
CA ARG A 77 14.92 -12.76 -9.30
C ARG A 77 15.13 -12.46 -10.79
N GLY A 78 14.06 -12.15 -11.52
CA GLY A 78 14.13 -11.75 -12.92
C GLY A 78 14.95 -10.47 -13.12
N GLU A 79 14.68 -9.44 -12.30
CA GLU A 79 15.43 -8.18 -12.29
C GLU A 79 16.90 -8.40 -11.93
N ALA A 80 17.19 -9.16 -10.87
CA ALA A 80 18.56 -9.49 -10.48
C ALA A 80 19.30 -10.25 -11.59
N ILE A 81 18.66 -11.20 -12.28
CA ILE A 81 19.23 -11.89 -13.44
C ILE A 81 19.57 -10.90 -14.56
N ALA A 82 18.66 -9.97 -14.86
CA ALA A 82 18.86 -8.99 -15.92
C ALA A 82 20.04 -8.06 -15.58
N GLN A 83 20.12 -7.57 -14.35
CA GLN A 83 21.21 -6.73 -13.88
C GLN A 83 22.55 -7.46 -13.92
N LEU A 84 22.63 -8.68 -13.37
CA LEU A 84 23.86 -9.47 -13.37
C LEU A 84 24.33 -9.83 -14.79
N LYS A 85 23.42 -9.96 -15.76
CA LYS A 85 23.78 -10.11 -17.18
C LYS A 85 24.36 -8.82 -17.75
N ALA A 86 23.77 -7.67 -17.43
CA ALA A 86 24.29 -6.36 -17.85
C ALA A 86 25.69 -6.09 -17.28
N ASP A 87 25.93 -6.53 -16.05
CA ASP A 87 27.23 -6.42 -15.36
C ASP A 87 28.27 -7.45 -15.83
N GLY A 88 27.89 -8.38 -16.73
CA GLY A 88 28.79 -9.37 -17.31
C GLY A 88 29.19 -10.50 -16.36
N VAL A 89 28.42 -10.76 -15.30
CA VAL A 89 28.67 -11.84 -14.33
C VAL A 89 28.48 -13.20 -14.99
N GLU A 90 29.38 -14.16 -14.73
CA GLU A 90 29.33 -15.50 -15.32
C GLU A 90 28.12 -16.31 -14.85
N TYR A 91 27.63 -17.23 -15.70
CA TYR A 91 26.38 -17.96 -15.45
C TYR A 91 26.33 -18.66 -14.08
N ASP A 92 27.39 -19.40 -13.73
CA ASP A 92 27.45 -20.16 -12.47
C ASP A 92 27.43 -19.23 -11.26
N GLU A 93 28.14 -18.10 -11.33
CA GLU A 93 28.17 -17.09 -10.27
C GLU A 93 26.80 -16.41 -10.11
N ARG A 94 26.11 -16.10 -11.21
CA ARG A 94 24.73 -15.59 -11.14
C ARG A 94 23.81 -16.55 -10.41
N MET A 95 23.90 -17.84 -10.70
CA MET A 95 23.02 -18.84 -10.07
C MET A 95 23.18 -18.87 -8.55
N VAL A 96 24.42 -18.71 -8.05
CA VAL A 96 24.68 -18.59 -6.61
C VAL A 96 24.08 -17.30 -6.05
N LEU A 97 24.30 -16.16 -6.69
CA LEU A 97 23.79 -14.86 -6.22
C LEU A 97 22.25 -14.80 -6.18
N ILE A 98 21.57 -15.48 -7.10
CA ILE A 98 20.11 -15.49 -7.20
C ILE A 98 19.45 -16.33 -6.09
N GLU A 99 20.16 -17.31 -5.51
CA GLU A 99 19.60 -18.15 -4.43
C GLU A 99 19.21 -17.31 -3.21
N GLU A 100 19.95 -16.24 -2.93
CA GLU A 100 19.71 -15.33 -1.81
C GLU A 100 18.56 -14.34 -2.06
N VAL A 101 18.14 -14.17 -3.32
CA VAL A 101 17.06 -13.24 -3.68
C VAL A 101 15.71 -13.79 -3.21
N THR A 102 15.04 -12.96 -2.44
CA THR A 102 13.73 -13.20 -1.83
C THR A 102 12.78 -12.04 -2.10
N TRP A 103 11.54 -12.10 -1.60
CA TRP A 103 10.62 -10.97 -1.60
C TRP A 103 11.13 -9.83 -0.69
N PRO A 104 10.62 -8.60 -0.82
CA PRO A 104 11.00 -7.50 0.07
C PRO A 104 10.66 -7.79 1.54
N ARG A 105 11.64 -7.60 2.43
CA ARG A 105 11.52 -7.84 3.88
C ARG A 105 11.98 -6.61 4.67
N PRO A 106 11.21 -5.50 4.64
CA PRO A 106 11.57 -4.30 5.38
C PRO A 106 11.76 -4.60 6.87
N LEU A 107 12.71 -3.91 7.49
CA LEU A 107 13.06 -4.06 8.91
C LEU A 107 13.42 -5.49 9.36
N ALA A 108 13.72 -6.42 8.46
CA ALA A 108 13.95 -7.82 8.84
C ALA A 108 15.02 -7.98 9.93
N GLU A 109 16.16 -7.32 9.79
CA GLU A 109 17.23 -7.37 10.80
C GLU A 109 16.76 -6.86 12.17
N LEU A 110 16.11 -5.70 12.20
CA LEU A 110 15.58 -5.09 13.42
C LEU A 110 14.51 -5.97 14.06
N LEU A 111 13.53 -6.43 13.28
CA LEU A 111 12.38 -7.17 13.79
C LEU A 111 12.79 -8.57 14.27
N LEU A 112 13.66 -9.27 13.54
CA LEU A 112 14.16 -10.58 13.96
C LEU A 112 14.99 -10.47 15.24
N ALA A 113 15.89 -9.48 15.34
CA ALA A 113 16.67 -9.26 16.55
C ALA A 113 15.78 -8.88 17.76
N THR A 114 14.77 -8.02 17.53
CA THR A 114 13.80 -7.64 18.56
C THR A 114 12.95 -8.83 19.00
N TYR A 115 12.57 -9.70 18.06
CA TYR A 115 11.81 -10.91 18.33
C TYR A 115 12.61 -11.92 19.16
N GLU A 116 13.88 -12.15 18.81
CA GLU A 116 14.78 -13.00 19.59
C GLU A 116 14.89 -12.52 21.05
N LEU A 117 15.07 -11.21 21.27
CA LEU A 117 15.10 -10.63 22.62
C LEU A 117 13.75 -10.76 23.34
N TYR A 118 12.64 -10.50 22.64
CA TYR A 118 11.29 -10.60 23.21
C TYR A 118 10.99 -12.02 23.71
N ARG A 119 11.46 -13.04 22.98
CA ARG A 119 11.31 -14.46 23.31
C ARG A 119 12.04 -14.90 24.57
N GLU A 120 13.08 -14.19 25.01
CA GLU A 120 13.73 -14.48 26.31
C GLU A 120 12.74 -14.44 27.49
N SER A 121 11.75 -13.56 27.40
CA SER A 121 10.67 -13.42 28.39
C SER A 121 9.35 -14.10 27.98
N HIS A 122 9.28 -14.60 26.73
CA HIS A 122 8.12 -15.28 26.14
C HIS A 122 8.53 -16.59 25.43
N PRO A 123 9.09 -17.58 26.15
CA PRO A 123 9.74 -18.76 25.56
C PRO A 123 8.79 -19.76 24.88
N TRP A 124 7.48 -19.56 24.97
CA TRP A 124 6.47 -20.37 24.27
C TRP A 124 6.28 -19.96 22.81
N LEU A 125 6.79 -18.80 22.41
CA LEU A 125 6.73 -18.32 21.03
C LEU A 125 7.67 -19.13 20.14
N ASP A 126 7.13 -19.58 19.01
CA ASP A 126 7.86 -20.30 17.97
C ASP A 126 9.01 -19.42 17.43
N PRO A 127 10.27 -19.90 17.39
CA PRO A 127 11.38 -19.17 16.80
C PRO A 127 11.13 -18.63 15.39
N ASP A 128 10.33 -19.32 14.59
CA ASP A 128 10.16 -19.04 13.17
C ASP A 128 8.80 -18.38 12.86
N ALA A 129 8.04 -17.93 13.87
CA ALA A 129 6.70 -17.37 13.66
C ALA A 129 6.68 -15.97 13.04
N LEU A 130 7.77 -15.21 13.13
CA LEU A 130 7.83 -13.85 12.57
C LEU A 130 8.23 -13.91 11.09
N GLU A 131 7.40 -13.36 10.20
CA GLU A 131 7.67 -13.34 8.75
C GLU A 131 7.64 -11.90 8.21
N PRO A 132 8.76 -11.15 8.28
CA PRO A 132 8.88 -9.85 7.63
C PRO A 132 8.58 -9.95 6.13
N LYS A 133 7.75 -9.03 5.65
CA LYS A 133 7.26 -8.97 4.27
C LYS A 133 6.70 -7.58 3.98
N ALA A 134 6.58 -7.23 2.71
CA ALA A 134 5.89 -6.01 2.27
C ALA A 134 4.89 -6.35 1.17
N VAL A 135 3.61 -6.07 1.41
CA VAL A 135 2.55 -6.14 0.40
C VAL A 135 1.76 -4.84 0.45
N VAL A 136 1.19 -4.49 1.61
CA VAL A 136 0.52 -3.19 1.80
C VAL A 136 1.52 -2.05 1.69
N ARG A 137 2.72 -2.21 2.28
CA ARG A 137 3.79 -1.22 2.14
C ARG A 137 4.15 -1.00 0.66
N GLU A 138 4.33 -2.07 -0.10
CA GLU A 138 4.66 -1.96 -1.53
C GLU A 138 3.52 -1.28 -2.31
N MET A 139 2.27 -1.65 -2.04
CA MET A 139 1.11 -0.99 -2.65
C MET A 139 1.09 0.51 -2.36
N TRP A 140 1.36 0.92 -1.12
CA TRP A 140 1.42 2.33 -0.76
C TRP A 140 2.60 3.04 -1.43
N GLU A 141 3.81 2.49 -1.31
CA GLU A 141 5.04 3.09 -1.84
C GLU A 141 5.00 3.21 -3.37
N GLN A 142 4.41 2.25 -4.09
CA GLN A 142 4.32 2.31 -5.56
C GLN A 142 2.98 2.88 -6.07
N GLY A 143 2.09 3.26 -5.16
CA GLY A 143 0.78 3.78 -5.51
C GLY A 143 -0.12 2.80 -6.27
N MET A 144 -0.05 1.52 -5.93
CA MET A 144 -0.86 0.46 -6.54
C MET A 144 -2.24 0.33 -5.89
N GLY A 145 -3.28 0.20 -6.71
CA GLY A 145 -4.57 -0.33 -6.32
C GLY A 145 -4.59 -1.86 -6.18
N PHE A 146 -5.75 -2.42 -5.84
CA PHE A 146 -5.96 -3.87 -5.82
C PHE A 146 -5.76 -4.49 -7.21
N THR A 147 -6.37 -3.88 -8.22
CA THR A 147 -6.28 -4.34 -9.62
C THR A 147 -4.85 -4.29 -10.14
N ASP A 148 -4.09 -3.24 -9.80
CA ASP A 148 -2.68 -3.11 -10.16
C ASP A 148 -1.85 -4.25 -9.57
N LEU A 149 -2.02 -4.55 -8.27
CA LEU A 149 -1.30 -5.64 -7.61
C LEU A 149 -1.62 -6.99 -8.26
N VAL A 150 -2.90 -7.24 -8.56
CA VAL A 150 -3.36 -8.48 -9.19
C VAL A 150 -2.79 -8.61 -10.61
N ALA A 151 -2.80 -7.52 -11.39
CA ALA A 151 -2.28 -7.49 -12.74
C ALA A 151 -0.76 -7.65 -12.77
N ARG A 152 -0.02 -6.89 -11.96
CA ARG A 152 1.46 -6.94 -11.86
C ARG A 152 1.94 -8.35 -11.58
N TYR A 153 1.36 -8.99 -10.56
CA TYR A 153 1.79 -10.31 -10.11
C TYR A 153 1.00 -11.48 -10.71
N GLN A 154 0.13 -11.22 -11.69
CA GLN A 154 -0.66 -12.24 -12.41
C GLN A 154 -1.49 -13.13 -11.46
N LEU A 155 -2.16 -12.50 -10.49
CA LEU A 155 -2.84 -13.14 -9.37
C LEU A 155 -4.34 -13.35 -9.58
N ALA A 156 -4.84 -13.36 -10.83
CA ALA A 156 -6.28 -13.48 -11.12
C ALA A 156 -6.96 -14.72 -10.51
N ARG A 157 -6.21 -15.80 -10.26
CA ARG A 157 -6.72 -17.02 -9.60
C ARG A 157 -6.62 -16.98 -8.07
N SER A 158 -6.12 -15.88 -7.54
CA SER A 158 -5.66 -15.69 -6.16
C SER A 158 -6.22 -14.41 -5.55
N GLU A 159 -7.11 -13.71 -6.24
CA GLU A 159 -7.75 -12.46 -5.81
C GLU A 159 -8.35 -12.56 -4.40
N GLY A 160 -9.09 -13.64 -4.11
CA GLY A 160 -9.66 -13.85 -2.78
C GLY A 160 -8.61 -14.02 -1.67
N LEU A 161 -7.44 -14.57 -1.99
CA LEU A 161 -6.32 -14.67 -1.04
C LEU A 161 -5.70 -13.30 -0.78
N VAL A 162 -5.52 -12.50 -1.84
CA VAL A 162 -5.03 -11.12 -1.75
C VAL A 162 -5.98 -10.28 -0.89
N LEU A 163 -7.27 -10.30 -1.23
CA LEU A 163 -8.30 -9.55 -0.53
C LEU A 163 -8.40 -9.93 0.95
N ARG A 164 -8.33 -11.22 1.28
CA ARG A 164 -8.27 -11.68 2.66
C ARG A 164 -7.07 -11.09 3.40
N TYR A 165 -5.88 -11.12 2.79
CA TYR A 165 -4.68 -10.54 3.39
C TYR A 165 -4.80 -9.03 3.61
N LEU A 166 -5.30 -8.27 2.63
CA LEU A 166 -5.52 -6.83 2.77
C LEU A 166 -6.55 -6.50 3.85
N THR A 167 -7.60 -7.31 3.96
CA THR A 167 -8.61 -7.20 5.01
C THR A 167 -8.00 -7.44 6.39
N ASP A 168 -7.16 -8.48 6.53
CA ASP A 168 -6.48 -8.79 7.78
C ASP A 168 -5.49 -7.68 8.15
N ALA A 169 -4.74 -7.15 7.18
CA ALA A 169 -3.83 -6.02 7.39
C ALA A 169 -4.58 -4.76 7.84
N TYR A 170 -5.69 -4.40 7.18
CA TYR A 170 -6.55 -3.29 7.59
C TYR A 170 -7.06 -3.45 9.02
N ARG A 171 -7.59 -4.63 9.36
CA ARG A 171 -8.08 -4.92 10.71
C ARG A 171 -6.95 -4.80 11.73
N THR A 172 -5.80 -5.43 11.48
CA THR A 172 -4.68 -5.42 12.43
C THR A 172 -4.13 -4.00 12.61
N LEU A 173 -3.98 -3.20 11.55
CA LEU A 173 -3.59 -1.78 11.66
C LEU A 173 -4.58 -0.99 12.55
N ARG A 174 -5.89 -1.18 12.31
CA ARG A 174 -6.96 -0.49 13.04
C ARG A 174 -7.12 -0.93 14.50
N GLN A 175 -6.78 -2.17 14.84
CA GLN A 175 -6.99 -2.72 16.19
C GLN A 175 -5.72 -2.75 17.04
N THR A 176 -4.56 -2.93 16.41
CA THR A 176 -3.30 -3.19 17.13
C THR A 176 -2.48 -1.93 17.31
N VAL A 177 -2.44 -1.02 16.33
CA VAL A 177 -1.58 0.17 16.39
C VAL A 177 -2.18 1.21 17.35
N PRO A 178 -1.54 1.57 18.46
CA PRO A 178 -2.07 2.61 19.35
C PRO A 178 -1.99 4.00 18.73
N GLU A 179 -2.80 4.94 19.20
CA GLU A 179 -2.86 6.33 18.69
C GLU A 179 -1.47 7.02 18.62
N ARG A 180 -0.61 6.78 19.62
CA ARG A 180 0.76 7.33 19.64
C ARG A 180 1.65 6.85 18.49
N HIS A 181 1.30 5.74 17.85
CA HIS A 181 1.97 5.18 16.66
C HIS A 181 1.16 5.40 15.38
N ARG A 182 0.14 6.28 15.41
CA ARG A 182 -0.67 6.67 14.24
C ARG A 182 -0.45 8.14 13.90
N PRO A 183 0.70 8.52 13.32
CA PRO A 183 0.82 9.83 12.71
C PRO A 183 -0.21 9.98 11.57
N PRO A 184 -0.50 11.20 11.10
CA PRO A 184 -1.51 11.45 10.08
C PRO A 184 -1.35 10.62 8.79
N GLU A 185 -0.11 10.26 8.41
CA GLU A 185 0.15 9.41 7.25
C GLU A 185 -0.31 7.96 7.46
N VAL A 186 -0.16 7.40 8.67
CA VAL A 186 -0.67 6.07 9.00
C VAL A 186 -2.20 6.09 9.01
N GLU A 187 -2.82 7.16 9.49
CA GLU A 187 -4.28 7.34 9.40
C GLU A 187 -4.75 7.39 7.94
N GLU A 188 -4.08 8.19 7.09
CA GLU A 188 -4.39 8.29 5.65
C GLU A 188 -4.28 6.92 4.97
N LEU A 189 -3.25 6.13 5.29
CA LEU A 189 -3.07 4.77 4.79
C LEU A 189 -4.17 3.83 5.26
N VAL A 190 -4.55 3.87 6.54
CA VAL A 190 -5.61 3.01 7.09
C VAL A 190 -6.97 3.36 6.48
N GLU A 191 -7.28 4.65 6.31
CA GLU A 191 -8.48 5.12 5.60
C GLU A 191 -8.49 4.63 4.15
N TRP A 192 -7.38 4.77 3.43
CA TRP A 192 -7.23 4.30 2.05
C TRP A 192 -7.39 2.78 1.94
N LEU A 193 -6.66 1.99 2.74
CA LEU A 193 -6.70 0.54 2.68
C LEU A 193 -8.09 0.00 3.00
N GLY A 194 -8.74 0.57 4.02
CA GLY A 194 -10.12 0.22 4.36
C GLY A 194 -11.09 0.50 3.21
N GLU A 195 -10.87 1.57 2.47
CA GLU A 195 -11.69 1.89 1.30
C GLU A 195 -11.39 0.98 0.11
N THR A 196 -10.12 0.69 -0.17
CA THR A 196 -9.73 -0.31 -1.18
C THR A 196 -10.42 -1.65 -0.93
N VAL A 197 -10.41 -2.15 0.30
CA VAL A 197 -11.07 -3.43 0.64
C VAL A 197 -12.59 -3.33 0.46
N ARG A 198 -13.24 -2.25 0.88
CA ARG A 198 -14.70 -2.06 0.73
C ARG A 198 -15.15 -2.04 -0.72
N GLN A 199 -14.38 -1.40 -1.59
CA GLN A 199 -14.74 -1.28 -3.00
C GLN A 199 -14.55 -2.61 -3.74
N THR A 200 -13.58 -3.43 -3.36
CA THR A 200 -13.38 -4.76 -3.96
C THR A 200 -14.42 -5.78 -3.50
N ASP A 201 -14.73 -5.84 -2.19
CA ASP A 201 -15.80 -6.70 -1.66
C ASP A 201 -16.37 -6.13 -0.35
N SER A 202 -17.53 -5.48 -0.46
CA SER A 202 -18.26 -4.92 0.67
C SER A 202 -18.76 -5.98 1.65
N SER A 203 -19.05 -7.20 1.18
CA SER A 203 -19.68 -8.23 2.01
C SER A 203 -18.78 -8.72 3.15
N LEU A 204 -17.48 -8.87 2.90
CA LEU A 204 -16.51 -9.33 3.90
C LEU A 204 -16.23 -8.31 5.01
N LEU A 205 -16.35 -7.02 4.70
CA LEU A 205 -16.20 -5.96 5.69
C LEU A 205 -17.48 -5.71 6.45
N ASP A 206 -18.64 -5.71 5.79
CA ASP A 206 -19.94 -5.48 6.42
C ASP A 206 -20.28 -6.59 7.44
N GLU A 207 -19.96 -7.85 7.12
CA GLU A 207 -20.11 -8.97 8.07
C GLU A 207 -19.27 -8.77 9.33
N TRP A 208 -18.07 -8.20 9.20
CA TRP A 208 -17.20 -7.95 10.34
C TRP A 208 -17.60 -6.70 11.14
N GLU A 209 -17.95 -5.60 10.47
CA GLU A 209 -18.45 -4.39 11.14
C GLU A 209 -19.70 -4.74 11.97
N ALA A 210 -20.52 -5.68 11.47
CA ALA A 210 -21.67 -6.18 12.19
C ALA A 210 -21.37 -7.05 13.41
N LEU A 211 -20.22 -7.73 13.44
CA LEU A 211 -19.75 -8.48 14.60
C LEU A 211 -19.03 -7.59 15.63
N ALA A 212 -18.33 -6.55 15.17
CA ALA A 212 -17.51 -5.67 16.01
C ALA A 212 -18.34 -4.57 16.71
N ASP A 213 -19.34 -4.00 16.04
CA ASP A 213 -20.27 -3.05 16.64
C ASP A 213 -21.72 -3.31 16.19
N PRO A 214 -22.43 -4.23 16.87
CA PRO A 214 -23.82 -4.59 16.53
C PRO A 214 -24.81 -3.41 16.56
N ALA A 215 -24.46 -2.29 17.22
CA ALA A 215 -25.30 -1.10 17.32
C ALA A 215 -25.03 -0.08 16.18
N HIS A 216 -23.90 -0.20 15.49
CA HIS A 216 -23.56 0.62 14.32
C HIS A 216 -24.00 0.01 12.99
N VAL A 217 -24.51 -1.22 13.03
CA VAL A 217 -25.06 -1.93 11.88
C VAL A 217 -26.33 -1.24 11.40
N PRO A 218 -26.39 -0.78 10.14
CA PRO A 218 -27.65 -0.32 9.55
C PRO A 218 -28.70 -1.43 9.70
N ALA A 219 -29.92 -1.08 10.11
CA ALA A 219 -30.98 -2.04 10.42
C ALA A 219 -31.29 -3.05 9.29
N ASP A 220 -30.86 -2.76 8.06
CA ASP A 220 -31.02 -3.61 6.87
C ASP A 220 -30.16 -4.90 6.89
N VAL A 221 -29.02 -4.93 7.58
CA VAL A 221 -28.18 -6.15 7.66
C VAL A 221 -28.84 -7.23 8.55
N SER A 222 -29.65 -6.82 9.53
CA SER A 222 -30.45 -7.74 10.35
C SER A 222 -31.56 -8.45 9.56
N ALA A 223 -31.87 -8.00 8.34
CA ALA A 223 -33.00 -8.48 7.55
C ALA A 223 -32.63 -9.46 6.41
N HIS A 224 -31.37 -9.89 6.29
CA HIS A 224 -30.85 -10.64 5.12
C HIS A 224 -31.12 -9.90 3.78
N ALA A 225 -31.25 -8.57 3.82
CA ALA A 225 -31.20 -7.77 2.61
C ALA A 225 -29.76 -7.78 2.09
N PRO A 226 -29.53 -7.74 0.76
CA PRO A 226 -28.19 -7.51 0.23
C PRO A 226 -27.64 -6.22 0.84
N PRO A 227 -26.34 -6.16 1.21
CA PRO A 227 -25.74 -4.92 1.67
C PRO A 227 -25.99 -3.81 0.64
N PRO A 228 -26.21 -2.56 1.07
CA PRO A 228 -26.31 -1.45 0.13
C PRO A 228 -25.05 -1.43 -0.74
N PRO A 229 -25.15 -1.05 -2.03
CA PRO A 229 -23.96 -0.91 -2.85
C PRO A 229 -22.97 0.03 -2.15
N PRO A 230 -21.65 -0.26 -2.23
CA PRO A 230 -20.65 0.58 -1.58
C PRO A 230 -20.87 2.03 -1.99
N ARG A 231 -20.62 2.95 -1.05
CA ARG A 231 -20.73 4.38 -1.34
C ARG A 231 -19.81 4.70 -2.52
N PRO A 232 -20.20 5.63 -3.40
CA PRO A 232 -19.35 6.00 -4.53
C PRO A 232 -17.96 6.40 -4.02
N ILE A 233 -16.88 5.83 -4.59
CA ILE A 233 -15.51 6.08 -4.12
C ILE A 233 -15.16 7.57 -4.13
N SER A 234 -15.70 8.32 -5.10
CA SER A 234 -15.51 9.77 -5.20
C SER A 234 -16.16 10.56 -4.06
N ALA A 235 -17.11 9.98 -3.32
CA ALA A 235 -17.67 10.58 -2.11
C ALA A 235 -16.74 10.43 -0.88
N GLN A 236 -15.77 9.51 -0.95
CA GLN A 236 -14.78 9.27 0.09
C GLN A 236 -13.53 10.12 -0.22
N GLU A 237 -13.67 11.44 -0.06
CA GLU A 237 -12.71 12.43 -0.60
C GLU A 237 -11.25 12.17 -0.24
N ARG A 238 -10.97 11.75 1.00
CA ARG A 238 -9.61 11.48 1.49
C ARG A 238 -9.00 10.25 0.80
N PRO A 239 -9.54 9.02 0.94
CA PRO A 239 -9.08 7.85 0.19
C PRO A 239 -9.00 8.09 -1.32
N PHE A 240 -9.98 8.77 -1.90
CA PHE A 240 -10.01 9.01 -3.33
C PHE A 240 -8.86 9.91 -3.79
N ARG A 241 -8.54 10.97 -3.04
CA ARG A 241 -7.38 11.82 -3.34
C ARG A 241 -6.06 11.07 -3.22
N VAL A 242 -5.95 10.12 -2.29
CA VAL A 242 -4.79 9.22 -2.19
C VAL A 242 -4.66 8.36 -3.44
N MET A 243 -5.76 7.74 -3.89
CA MET A 243 -5.77 6.93 -5.11
C MET A 243 -5.35 7.75 -6.34
N VAL A 244 -5.82 9.00 -6.47
CA VAL A 244 -5.42 9.92 -7.54
C VAL A 244 -3.93 10.27 -7.47
N ARG A 245 -3.40 10.59 -6.28
CA ARG A 245 -1.97 10.86 -6.05
C ARG A 245 -1.12 9.66 -6.46
N ASN A 246 -1.53 8.47 -6.04
CA ASN A 246 -0.89 7.20 -6.34
C ASN A 246 -0.88 6.88 -7.83
N ALA A 247 -2.01 7.06 -8.52
CA ALA A 247 -2.13 6.86 -9.96
C ALA A 247 -1.21 7.80 -10.78
N LEU A 248 -1.00 9.03 -10.33
CA LEU A 248 -0.03 9.95 -10.95
C LEU A 248 1.41 9.58 -10.63
N TRP A 249 1.69 9.23 -9.37
CA TRP A 249 3.03 8.82 -8.95
C TRP A 249 3.51 7.60 -9.74
N ARG A 250 2.63 6.63 -9.99
CA ARG A 250 2.93 5.47 -10.81
C ARG A 250 3.45 5.84 -12.20
N ARG A 251 2.92 6.92 -12.81
CA ARG A 251 3.41 7.42 -14.10
C ARG A 251 4.79 8.08 -13.97
N VAL A 252 5.04 8.83 -12.91
CA VAL A 252 6.38 9.40 -12.62
C VAL A 252 7.41 8.29 -12.51
N GLU A 253 7.09 7.22 -11.80
CA GLU A 253 7.98 6.07 -11.64
C GLU A 253 8.31 5.36 -12.96
N LEU A 254 7.35 5.30 -13.90
CA LEU A 254 7.58 4.71 -15.21
C LEU A 254 8.35 5.66 -16.14
N VAL A 255 8.09 6.96 -16.04
CA VAL A 255 8.85 8.02 -16.72
C VAL A 255 10.33 8.01 -16.28
N ALA A 256 10.58 7.87 -14.98
CA ALA A 256 11.94 7.76 -14.43
C ALA A 256 12.69 6.49 -14.89
N ARG A 257 11.96 5.44 -15.27
CA ARG A 257 12.52 4.20 -15.82
C ARG A 257 12.63 4.20 -17.34
N ASP A 258 12.17 5.26 -18.00
CA ASP A 258 12.04 5.34 -19.46
C ASP A 258 11.23 4.17 -20.06
N ASP A 259 10.20 3.72 -19.33
CA ASP A 259 9.39 2.55 -19.69
C ASP A 259 8.12 2.95 -20.44
N VAL A 260 8.30 3.29 -21.72
CA VAL A 260 7.22 3.72 -22.63
C VAL A 260 6.15 2.63 -22.79
N ASP A 261 6.58 1.37 -22.86
CA ASP A 261 5.68 0.23 -23.02
C ASP A 261 4.74 0.10 -21.83
N ALA A 262 5.27 0.20 -20.60
CA ALA A 262 4.46 0.17 -19.40
C ALA A 262 3.55 1.39 -19.25
N LEU A 263 4.00 2.59 -19.65
CA LEU A 263 3.17 3.80 -19.65
C LEU A 263 1.96 3.65 -20.57
N ALA A 264 2.17 3.20 -21.81
CA ALA A 264 1.09 2.99 -22.77
C ALA A 264 0.12 1.89 -22.30
N ALA A 265 0.65 0.78 -21.76
CA ALA A 265 -0.18 -0.29 -21.21
C ALA A 265 -1.01 0.18 -20.00
N LEU A 266 -0.45 1.04 -19.15
CA LEU A 266 -1.14 1.62 -17.99
C LEU A 266 -2.35 2.47 -18.42
N GLU A 267 -2.21 3.29 -19.47
CA GLU A 267 -3.35 4.09 -19.96
C GLU A 267 -4.47 3.22 -20.51
N VAL A 268 -4.14 2.16 -21.26
CA VAL A 268 -5.12 1.21 -21.79
C VAL A 268 -5.83 0.47 -20.66
N ALA A 269 -5.08 -0.04 -19.68
CA ALA A 269 -5.66 -0.74 -18.54
C ALA A 269 -6.63 0.15 -17.74
N ASN A 270 -6.25 1.41 -17.49
CA ASN A 270 -7.13 2.36 -16.80
C ASN A 270 -8.40 2.68 -17.60
N ALA A 271 -8.29 2.81 -18.92
CA ALA A 271 -9.45 3.06 -19.77
C ALA A 271 -10.42 1.87 -19.79
N GLU A 272 -9.90 0.64 -19.68
CA GLU A 272 -10.66 -0.62 -19.70
C GLU A 272 -11.31 -0.99 -18.35
N LEU A 273 -11.03 -0.25 -17.26
CA LEU A 273 -11.69 -0.45 -15.95
C LEU A 273 -13.22 -0.27 -16.01
N VAL A 274 -13.72 0.39 -17.04
CA VAL A 274 -15.15 0.63 -17.26
C VAL A 274 -15.60 0.23 -18.66
N ALA A 275 -16.90 -0.07 -18.80
CA ALA A 275 -17.52 -0.44 -20.07
C ALA A 275 -18.61 0.58 -20.46
N PRO A 276 -18.53 1.21 -21.66
CA PRO A 276 -17.47 1.09 -22.65
C PRO A 276 -16.14 1.72 -22.18
N PRO A 277 -14.98 1.25 -22.72
CA PRO A 277 -13.69 1.85 -22.38
C PRO A 277 -13.64 3.34 -22.69
N LEU A 278 -12.90 4.07 -21.86
CA LEU A 278 -12.62 5.49 -22.09
C LEU A 278 -11.61 5.70 -23.23
N GLU A 279 -11.55 6.93 -23.74
CA GLU A 279 -10.58 7.29 -24.79
C GLU A 279 -9.20 7.54 -24.18
N VAL A 280 -8.19 6.83 -24.69
CA VAL A 280 -6.78 7.03 -24.31
C VAL A 280 -6.18 8.14 -25.16
N ALA A 281 -5.78 9.25 -24.52
CA ALA A 281 -5.15 10.38 -25.20
C ALA A 281 -3.63 10.22 -25.36
N MET A 282 -2.98 9.56 -24.41
CA MET A 282 -1.54 9.31 -24.42
C MET A 282 -1.25 7.87 -24.86
N SER A 283 -0.99 7.66 -26.15
CA SER A 283 -0.51 6.38 -26.66
C SER A 283 1.00 6.24 -26.45
N TRP A 284 1.54 5.09 -26.88
CA TRP A 284 2.98 4.84 -26.89
C TRP A 284 3.76 5.98 -27.56
N ALA A 285 3.29 6.47 -28.71
CA ALA A 285 4.00 7.50 -29.47
C ALA A 285 4.01 8.87 -28.78
N GLU A 286 2.92 9.26 -28.08
CA GLU A 286 2.91 10.50 -27.30
C GLU A 286 3.80 10.40 -26.06
N TRP A 287 3.85 9.24 -25.40
CA TRP A 287 4.76 9.01 -24.28
C TRP A 287 6.23 9.04 -24.72
N ASP A 288 6.57 8.33 -25.80
CA ASP A 288 7.92 8.30 -26.39
C ASP A 288 8.41 9.72 -26.72
N ALA A 289 7.60 10.49 -27.44
CA ALA A 289 7.95 11.88 -27.79
C ALA A 289 8.08 12.80 -26.57
N GLY A 290 7.23 12.61 -25.54
CA GLY A 290 7.31 13.37 -24.30
C GLY A 290 8.57 13.05 -23.49
N LEU A 291 8.95 11.78 -23.42
CA LEU A 291 10.17 11.32 -22.75
C LEU A 291 11.44 11.75 -23.49
N GLU A 292 11.46 11.64 -24.83
CA GLU A 292 12.55 12.20 -25.64
C GLU A 292 12.74 13.70 -25.37
N GLY A 293 11.64 14.44 -25.23
CA GLY A 293 11.67 15.86 -24.89
C GLY A 293 12.23 16.12 -23.48
N TYR A 294 11.77 15.36 -22.48
CA TYR A 294 12.26 15.48 -21.11
C TYR A 294 13.76 15.18 -21.03
N TYR A 295 14.19 14.04 -21.58
CA TYR A 295 15.58 13.59 -21.53
C TYR A 295 16.54 14.36 -22.45
N ALA A 296 16.01 15.22 -23.33
CA ALA A 296 16.81 16.22 -24.03
C ALA A 296 17.19 17.40 -23.12
N ASP A 297 16.35 17.72 -22.12
CA ASP A 297 16.55 18.81 -21.18
C ASP A 297 17.23 18.34 -19.87
N HIS A 298 16.90 17.14 -19.39
CA HIS A 298 17.29 16.62 -18.06
C HIS A 298 17.82 15.18 -18.10
N ASP A 299 18.85 14.86 -17.32
CA ASP A 299 19.48 13.52 -17.36
C ASP A 299 18.76 12.43 -16.53
N GLU A 300 17.91 12.82 -15.57
CA GLU A 300 17.31 11.90 -14.59
C GLU A 300 16.00 12.49 -14.03
N VAL A 301 15.04 11.65 -13.68
CA VAL A 301 13.90 12.02 -12.84
C VAL A 301 14.15 11.52 -11.42
N ARG A 302 14.14 12.40 -10.42
CA ARG A 302 14.29 12.00 -9.01
C ARG A 302 12.98 11.45 -8.44
N LEU A 303 13.09 10.39 -7.63
CA LEU A 303 11.97 9.69 -6.97
C LEU A 303 12.02 9.77 -5.43
N ASP A 304 12.71 10.77 -4.89
CA ASP A 304 12.84 10.95 -3.45
C ASP A 304 11.55 11.49 -2.78
N ALA A 305 11.59 11.69 -1.46
CA ALA A 305 10.44 12.16 -0.70
C ALA A 305 9.95 13.55 -1.16
N ASP A 306 10.86 14.41 -1.65
CA ASP A 306 10.53 15.74 -2.15
C ASP A 306 9.77 15.64 -3.49
N ALA A 307 10.15 14.68 -4.35
CA ALA A 307 9.47 14.41 -5.61
C ALA A 307 7.99 14.02 -5.42
N ARG A 308 7.65 13.35 -4.30
CA ARG A 308 6.29 12.96 -3.94
C ARG A 308 5.54 14.02 -3.11
N GLY A 309 6.23 15.12 -2.79
CA GLY A 309 5.71 16.18 -1.94
C GLY A 309 4.50 16.89 -2.52
N PRO A 310 3.62 17.45 -1.67
CA PRO A 310 2.38 18.11 -2.11
C PRO A 310 2.62 19.36 -2.96
N ALA A 311 3.83 19.91 -2.97
CA ALA A 311 4.18 21.07 -3.80
C ALA A 311 4.23 20.74 -5.30
N LEU A 312 4.50 19.47 -5.67
CA LEU A 312 4.62 19.03 -7.06
C LEU A 312 3.30 18.47 -7.62
N LEU A 313 2.26 18.39 -6.79
CA LEU A 313 0.95 17.87 -7.19
C LEU A 313 -0.12 18.98 -7.11
N SER A 314 -0.84 19.18 -8.22
CA SER A 314 -2.02 20.05 -8.29
C SER A 314 -3.26 19.23 -8.63
N ILE A 315 -4.35 19.43 -7.86
CA ILE A 315 -5.65 18.78 -8.10
C ILE A 315 -6.74 19.86 -8.17
N GLU A 316 -7.28 20.09 -9.36
CA GLU A 316 -8.42 20.98 -9.60
C GLU A 316 -9.73 20.19 -9.53
N ALA A 317 -10.27 20.06 -8.32
CA ALA A 317 -11.45 19.25 -8.02
C ALA A 317 -12.78 19.95 -8.37
N THR A 318 -13.05 20.17 -9.67
CA THR A 318 -14.25 20.88 -10.14
C THR A 318 -15.19 19.94 -10.91
N GLY A 319 -16.42 19.76 -10.43
CA GLY A 319 -17.42 18.92 -11.11
C GLY A 319 -17.14 17.41 -11.00
N ARG A 320 -17.53 16.64 -12.03
CA ARG A 320 -17.38 15.17 -12.10
C ARG A 320 -16.16 14.70 -12.87
N GLU A 321 -15.33 15.65 -13.29
CA GLU A 321 -14.08 15.37 -13.98
C GLU A 321 -13.03 16.34 -13.49
N TRP A 322 -12.01 15.83 -12.80
CA TRP A 322 -10.96 16.67 -12.23
C TRP A 322 -9.77 16.76 -13.17
N SER A 323 -9.17 17.93 -13.23
CA SER A 323 -7.86 18.14 -13.86
C SER A 323 -6.79 18.00 -12.80
N VAL A 324 -5.79 17.15 -13.07
CA VAL A 324 -4.68 16.91 -12.14
C VAL A 324 -3.35 17.05 -12.87
N ARG A 325 -2.34 17.52 -12.16
CA ARG A 325 -1.02 17.76 -12.71
C ARG A 325 0.04 17.34 -11.71
N GLN A 326 0.96 16.49 -12.15
CA GLN A 326 2.15 16.09 -11.42
C GLN A 326 3.37 16.71 -12.09
N THR A 327 4.16 17.45 -11.31
CA THR A 327 5.40 18.06 -11.77
C THR A 327 6.54 17.07 -11.54
N LEU A 328 7.41 16.91 -12.54
CA LEU A 328 8.56 16.03 -12.45
C LEU A 328 9.68 16.71 -11.66
N HIS A 329 10.29 15.97 -10.74
CA HIS A 329 11.40 16.47 -9.94
C HIS A 329 12.71 16.24 -10.69
N ASP A 330 13.21 17.28 -11.35
CA ASP A 330 14.49 17.25 -12.05
C ASP A 330 15.69 17.56 -11.11
N PRO A 331 16.92 17.18 -11.48
CA PRO A 331 18.08 17.38 -10.64
C PRO A 331 18.48 18.83 -10.40
N ALA A 332 18.15 19.72 -11.35
CA ALA A 332 18.46 21.15 -11.28
C ALA A 332 17.43 21.93 -10.42
N GLY A 333 16.26 21.34 -10.19
CA GLY A 333 15.15 21.96 -9.46
C GLY A 333 14.38 22.98 -10.29
N ASP A 334 14.40 22.84 -11.62
CA ASP A 334 13.72 23.75 -12.55
C ASP A 334 12.19 23.56 -12.53
N HIS A 335 11.73 22.33 -12.28
CA HIS A 335 10.31 21.94 -12.18
C HIS A 335 9.49 22.35 -13.40
N ASP A 336 10.09 22.26 -14.59
CA ASP A 336 9.54 22.78 -15.84
C ASP A 336 8.80 21.73 -16.67
N TRP A 337 8.82 20.45 -16.28
CA TRP A 337 8.10 19.37 -16.93
C TRP A 337 6.96 18.80 -16.07
N VAL A 338 5.84 18.50 -16.71
CA VAL A 338 4.63 18.02 -16.04
C VAL A 338 3.96 16.86 -16.78
N ILE A 339 3.35 15.97 -16.00
CA ILE A 339 2.32 15.04 -16.44
C ILE A 339 0.96 15.67 -16.13
N GLU A 340 0.13 15.85 -17.14
CA GLU A 340 -1.26 16.28 -17.00
C GLU A 340 -2.18 15.08 -17.20
N ALA A 341 -3.24 14.99 -16.40
CA ALA A 341 -4.22 13.92 -16.49
C ALA A 341 -5.64 14.39 -16.11
N ARG A 342 -6.63 13.57 -16.46
CA ARG A 342 -8.03 13.74 -16.07
C ARG A 342 -8.47 12.60 -15.17
N VAL A 343 -9.23 12.92 -14.13
CA VAL A 343 -9.84 11.96 -13.21
C VAL A 343 -11.33 11.90 -13.50
N PHE A 344 -11.84 10.73 -13.85
CA PHE A 344 -13.24 10.53 -14.23
C PHE A 344 -14.02 9.97 -13.05
N LEU A 345 -14.74 10.80 -12.30
CA LEU A 345 -15.35 10.38 -11.03
C LEU A 345 -16.47 9.35 -11.24
N ASP A 346 -17.29 9.47 -12.27
CA ASP A 346 -18.36 8.50 -12.57
C ASP A 346 -17.79 7.13 -12.96
N ALA A 347 -16.67 7.13 -13.71
CA ALA A 347 -15.95 5.91 -14.03
C ALA A 347 -15.30 5.31 -12.78
N SER A 348 -14.72 6.17 -11.93
CA SER A 348 -14.10 5.75 -10.67
C SER A 348 -15.11 5.11 -9.72
N ASP A 349 -16.31 5.71 -9.60
CA ASP A 349 -17.41 5.16 -8.80
C ASP A 349 -17.89 3.79 -9.32
N THR A 350 -17.79 3.56 -10.62
CA THR A 350 -18.14 2.28 -11.24
C THR A 350 -17.04 1.24 -11.03
N ALA A 351 -15.78 1.64 -11.15
CA ALA A 351 -14.62 0.76 -11.01
C ALA A 351 -14.28 0.43 -9.55
N GLY A 352 -14.67 1.29 -8.60
CA GLY A 352 -14.27 1.17 -7.20
C GLY A 352 -12.84 1.66 -6.92
N GLU A 353 -12.18 2.26 -7.90
CA GLU A 353 -10.84 2.83 -7.81
C GLU A 353 -10.70 4.08 -8.68
N ALA A 354 -9.63 4.86 -8.50
CA ALA A 354 -9.46 6.10 -9.26
C ALA A 354 -9.13 5.81 -10.74
N VAL A 355 -10.05 6.18 -11.63
CA VAL A 355 -9.84 6.13 -13.09
C VAL A 355 -9.18 7.42 -13.52
N VAL A 356 -7.87 7.35 -13.76
CA VAL A 356 -7.01 8.48 -14.17
C VAL A 356 -6.40 8.18 -15.53
N LEU A 357 -6.55 9.10 -16.49
CA LEU A 357 -5.91 9.00 -17.81
C LEU A 357 -5.05 10.22 -18.08
N ALA A 358 -3.80 9.99 -18.46
CA ALA A 358 -2.89 11.05 -18.85
C ALA A 358 -3.35 11.70 -20.16
N THR A 359 -3.16 13.02 -20.24
CA THR A 359 -3.47 13.83 -21.42
C THR A 359 -2.23 14.49 -22.02
N ALA A 360 -1.15 14.64 -21.26
CA ALA A 360 0.13 15.14 -21.76
C ALA A 360 1.30 14.77 -20.84
N LEU A 361 2.47 14.57 -21.43
CA LEU A 361 3.78 14.81 -20.80
C LEU A 361 4.42 15.98 -21.57
N ARG A 362 4.59 17.13 -20.91
CA ARG A 362 5.05 18.34 -21.60
C ARG A 362 5.82 19.29 -20.69
N ARG A 363 6.59 20.17 -21.32
CA ARG A 363 7.19 21.33 -20.69
C ARG A 363 6.13 22.42 -20.43
N LEU A 364 6.25 23.15 -19.33
CA LEU A 364 5.35 24.25 -18.94
C LEU A 364 5.56 25.51 -19.80
N ASP A 365 6.73 25.64 -20.40
CA ASP A 365 7.14 26.81 -21.20
C ASP A 365 6.84 26.65 -22.71
N GLY A 366 6.02 25.67 -23.08
CA GLY A 366 5.61 25.35 -24.46
C GLY A 366 4.18 25.77 -24.80
#